data_AF-A0A4Y7U2E3-F1
#
_entry.id   AF-A0A4Y7U2E3-F1
#
_cell.length_a   1.000
_cell.length_b   1.000
_cell.length_c   1.000
_cell.angle_alpha   90.00
_cell.angle_beta   90.00
_cell.angle_gamma   90.00
#
_symmetry.space_group_name_H-M   'P 1'
#
loop_
_entity.id
_entity.type
_entity.pdbx_description
1 polymer ?
#
loop_
_entity_poly.entity_id
_entity_poly.type
_entity_poly.pdbx_seq_one_letter_code
_entity_poly.pdbx_strand_id
1 'polypeptide(L)'
;FIDHMGPAHLNQYQNMDVPPHPHIGLSTLTFLFEGSIMHRDSLGTELEIKPGAVNWMTAGKGIVHSERTPEYLRHSDKMLHGLQIWVALPKELEQMDPNFAH
;
A
#
# COMPACT_ATOMS: atom_id res chain seq x y z
N PHE A 1 4.53 -12.40 5.16
CA PHE A 1 3.63 -12.49 4.00
C PHE A 1 4.29 -11.75 2.85
N ILE A 2 4.26 -12.29 1.64
CA ILE A 2 4.78 -11.62 0.44
C ILE A 2 3.80 -11.89 -0.70
N ASP A 3 3.22 -10.82 -1.22
CA ASP A 3 2.45 -10.84 -2.46
C ASP A 3 3.26 -10.15 -3.56
N HIS A 4 3.29 -10.81 -4.73
CA HIS A 4 3.81 -10.23 -5.96
C HIS A 4 2.62 -9.78 -6.82
N MET A 5 2.50 -8.48 -7.03
CA MET A 5 1.50 -7.86 -7.88
C MET A 5 2.09 -7.71 -9.28
N GLY A 6 1.53 -8.39 -10.29
CA GLY A 6 1.95 -8.22 -11.69
C GLY A 6 3.24 -8.97 -12.10
N PRO A 7 3.88 -8.57 -13.22
CA PRO A 7 3.52 -7.46 -14.08
C PRO A 7 2.17 -7.70 -14.77
N ALA A 8 1.26 -6.72 -14.64
CA ALA A 8 -0.07 -6.78 -15.23
C ALA A 8 -0.38 -5.47 -15.97
N HIS A 9 -0.89 -5.60 -17.20
CA HIS A 9 -1.45 -4.49 -17.95
C HIS A 9 -2.95 -4.40 -17.65
N LEU A 10 -3.37 -3.27 -17.09
CA LEU A 10 -4.76 -2.96 -16.78
C LEU A 10 -5.28 -1.98 -17.83
N ASN A 11 -6.39 -2.33 -18.47
CA ASN A 11 -7.03 -1.42 -19.43
C ASN A 11 -7.75 -0.25 -18.73
N GLN A 12 -8.24 0.72 -19.51
CA GLN A 12 -8.98 1.90 -19.03
C GLN A 12 -10.19 1.65 -18.10
N TYR A 13 -10.71 0.41 -17.99
CA TYR A 13 -11.82 0.06 -17.10
C TYR A 13 -11.41 -0.81 -15.91
N GLN A 14 -10.15 -1.26 -15.88
CA GLN A 14 -9.59 -2.07 -14.80
C GLN A 14 -8.81 -1.18 -13.84
N ASN A 15 -9.14 -1.27 -12.56
CA ASN A 15 -8.48 -0.51 -11.50
C ASN A 15 -8.18 -1.45 -10.33
N MET A 16 -7.01 -1.27 -9.71
CA MET A 16 -6.74 -1.83 -8.39
C MET A 16 -7.47 -0.97 -7.37
N ASP A 17 -8.37 -1.57 -6.59
CA ASP A 17 -9.08 -0.88 -5.51
C ASP A 17 -9.18 -1.83 -4.32
N VAL A 18 -8.34 -1.59 -3.30
CA VAL A 18 -8.44 -2.23 -1.99
C VAL A 18 -9.16 -1.24 -1.06
N PRO A 19 -10.42 -1.49 -0.67
CA PRO A 19 -11.18 -0.60 0.20
C PRO A 19 -10.54 -0.45 1.60
N PRO A 20 -11.01 0.50 2.43
CA PRO A 20 -10.56 0.65 3.81
C PRO A 20 -10.58 -0.68 4.57
N HIS A 21 -9.44 -1.09 5.09
CA HIS A 21 -9.27 -2.32 5.87
C HIS A 21 -8.24 -2.14 6.99
N PRO A 22 -8.36 -2.89 8.11
CA PRO A 22 -7.46 -2.74 9.26
C PRO A 22 -6.23 -3.66 9.19
N HIS A 23 -5.16 -3.24 9.87
CA HIS A 23 -4.01 -4.07 10.26
C HIS A 23 -3.64 -3.81 11.73
N ILE A 24 -3.02 -4.79 12.40
CA ILE A 24 -2.43 -4.69 13.75
C ILE A 24 -1.13 -5.52 13.82
N GLY A 25 -0.21 -5.18 14.72
CA GLY A 25 0.94 -6.03 15.08
C GLY A 25 1.99 -6.25 13.98
N LEU A 26 1.94 -5.50 12.87
CA LEU A 26 2.84 -5.65 11.73
C LEU A 26 3.15 -4.31 11.06
N SER A 27 4.15 -4.31 10.18
CA SER A 27 4.35 -3.29 9.16
C SER A 27 4.03 -3.85 7.78
N THR A 28 3.41 -3.03 6.93
CA THR A 28 3.27 -3.30 5.50
C THR A 28 4.31 -2.50 4.73
N LEU A 29 5.06 -3.17 3.86
CA LEU A 29 5.97 -2.57 2.90
C LEU A 29 5.37 -2.72 1.50
N THR A 30 5.23 -1.61 0.79
CA THR A 30 4.85 -1.59 -0.62
C THR A 30 6.01 -1.05 -1.44
N PHE A 31 6.43 -1.81 -2.45
CA PHE A 31 7.49 -1.41 -3.38
C PHE A 31 7.04 -1.63 -4.81
N LEU A 32 7.02 -0.58 -5.63
CA LEU A 32 6.59 -0.66 -7.03
C LEU A 32 7.78 -0.74 -7.98
N PHE A 33 7.72 -1.68 -8.92
CA PHE A 33 8.58 -1.73 -10.10
C PHE A 33 7.99 -0.91 -11.25
N GLU A 34 6.66 -0.92 -11.43
CA GLU A 34 5.93 -0.17 -12.45
C GLU A 34 4.53 0.22 -11.92
N GLY A 35 3.95 1.26 -12.52
CA GLY A 35 2.61 1.72 -12.17
C GLY A 35 2.60 2.74 -11.04
N SER A 36 1.42 2.91 -10.43
CA SER A 36 1.25 3.81 -9.29
C SER A 36 0.07 3.39 -8.42
N ILE A 37 0.20 3.58 -7.11
CA ILE A 37 -0.83 3.29 -6.11
C ILE A 37 -1.00 4.52 -5.22
N MET A 38 -2.25 4.94 -5.00
CA MET A 38 -2.62 5.93 -4.00
C MET A 38 -2.89 5.25 -2.67
N HIS A 39 -2.09 5.57 -1.65
CA HIS A 39 -2.27 5.16 -0.26
C HIS A 39 -3.02 6.24 0.52
N ARG A 40 -4.00 5.83 1.33
CA ARG A 40 -4.67 6.68 2.32
C ARG A 40 -4.87 5.93 3.62
N ASP A 41 -4.64 6.57 4.76
CA ASP A 41 -4.83 5.94 6.07
C ASP A 41 -5.51 6.82 7.13
N SER A 42 -5.81 6.20 8.28
CA SER A 42 -6.45 6.85 9.42
C SER A 42 -5.56 7.84 10.19
N LEU A 43 -4.27 7.96 9.85
CA LEU A 43 -3.40 9.04 10.35
C LEU A 43 -3.55 10.33 9.54
N GLY A 44 -4.28 10.28 8.42
CA GLY A 44 -4.39 11.38 7.48
C GLY A 44 -3.28 11.38 6.44
N THR A 45 -2.48 10.32 6.35
CA THR A 45 -1.53 10.16 5.25
C THR A 45 -2.31 10.00 3.95
N GLU A 46 -1.95 10.77 2.93
CA GLU A 46 -2.42 10.61 1.56
C GLU A 46 -1.22 10.75 0.63
N LEU A 47 -0.81 9.64 0.02
CA LEU A 47 0.45 9.61 -0.70
C LEU A 47 0.42 8.64 -1.88
N GLU A 48 0.92 9.10 -3.03
CA GLU A 48 1.08 8.29 -4.22
C GLU A 48 2.45 7.58 -4.22
N ILE A 49 2.40 6.25 -4.26
CA ILE A 49 3.57 5.38 -4.43
C ILE A 49 3.90 5.31 -5.92
N LYS A 50 5.17 5.55 -6.26
CA LYS A 50 5.69 5.51 -7.63
C LYS A 50 6.83 4.48 -7.74
N PRO A 51 7.22 4.07 -8.96
CA PRO A 51 8.28 3.10 -9.15
C PRO A 51 9.58 3.49 -8.46
N GLY A 52 10.19 2.55 -7.75
CA GLY A 52 11.41 2.77 -6.97
C GLY A 52 11.20 3.39 -5.58
N ALA A 53 9.99 3.85 -5.24
CA ALA A 53 9.66 4.31 -3.90
C ALA A 53 9.23 3.16 -2.99
N VAL A 54 9.42 3.34 -1.68
CA VAL A 54 8.99 2.41 -0.64
C VAL A 54 7.97 3.11 0.24
N ASN A 55 6.78 2.53 0.40
CA ASN A 55 5.92 2.87 1.54
C ASN A 55 6.19 1.89 2.66
N TRP A 56 6.50 2.40 3.85
CA TRP A 56 6.58 1.62 5.09
C TRP A 56 5.54 2.12 6.08
N MET A 57 4.43 1.39 6.18
CA MET A 57 3.37 1.68 7.16
C MET A 57 3.48 0.69 8.32
N THR A 58 3.66 1.19 9.55
CA THR A 58 3.64 0.38 10.76
C THR A 58 2.27 0.48 11.42
N ALA A 59 1.56 -0.64 11.54
CA ALA A 59 0.22 -0.67 12.09
C ALA A 59 0.17 -0.59 13.62
N GLY A 60 1.13 -1.22 14.31
CA GLY A 60 1.17 -1.27 15.78
C GLY A 60 -0.18 -1.68 16.38
N LYS A 61 -0.70 -0.89 17.33
CA LYS A 61 -2.02 -1.12 17.96
C LYS A 61 -3.21 -1.03 16.99
N GLY A 62 -3.03 -0.44 15.81
CA GLY A 62 -4.01 -0.48 14.72
C GLY A 62 -3.96 0.72 13.78
N ILE A 63 -4.16 0.44 12.49
CA ILE A 63 -4.35 1.43 11.43
C ILE A 63 -5.41 0.92 10.45
N VAL A 64 -6.24 1.82 9.92
CA VAL A 64 -7.15 1.52 8.79
C VAL A 64 -6.63 2.26 7.58
N HIS A 65 -6.49 1.57 6.45
CA HIS A 65 -5.96 2.17 5.23
C HIS A 65 -6.60 1.59 3.96
N SER A 66 -6.39 2.28 2.84
CA SER A 66 -6.82 1.86 1.51
C SER A 66 -5.73 2.11 0.48
N GLU A 67 -5.63 1.22 -0.50
CA GLU A 67 -4.67 1.30 -1.60
C GLU A 67 -5.44 1.20 -2.92
N ARG A 68 -5.32 2.23 -3.77
CA ARG A 68 -6.17 2.37 -4.96
C ARG A 68 -5.39 2.88 -6.16
N THR A 69 -5.95 2.70 -7.35
CA THR A 69 -5.47 3.38 -8.55
C THR A 69 -5.65 4.90 -8.38
N PRO A 70 -4.60 5.73 -8.61
CA PRO A 70 -4.72 7.18 -8.59
C PRO A 70 -5.82 7.69 -9.53
N GLU A 71 -6.51 8.76 -9.11
CA GLU A 71 -7.67 9.28 -9.84
C GLU A 71 -7.35 9.60 -11.31
N TYR A 72 -6.19 10.21 -11.56
CA TYR A 72 -5.76 10.62 -12.90
C TYR A 72 -5.45 9.43 -13.84
N LEU A 73 -5.34 8.20 -13.32
CA LEU A 73 -5.09 6.98 -14.08
C LEU A 73 -6.33 6.09 -14.25
N ARG A 74 -7.48 6.46 -13.68
CA ARG A 74 -8.66 5.56 -13.65
C ARG A 74 -9.26 5.27 -15.01
N HIS A 75 -9.04 6.15 -15.99
CA HIS A 75 -9.57 6.05 -17.34
C HIS A 75 -8.48 5.91 -18.41
N SER A 76 -7.28 5.46 -18.01
CA SER A 76 -6.19 5.16 -18.92
C SER A 76 -5.72 3.72 -18.75
N ASP A 77 -5.09 3.21 -19.80
CA ASP A 77 -4.27 2.00 -19.71
C ASP A 77 -3.10 2.26 -18.75
N LYS A 78 -2.74 1.26 -17.95
CA LYS A 78 -1.74 1.39 -16.87
C LYS A 78 -1.12 0.05 -16.53
N MET A 79 0.08 0.10 -15.96
CA MET A 79 0.77 -1.08 -15.42
C MET A 79 0.55 -1.17 -13.91
N LEU A 80 0.54 -2.40 -13.41
CA LEU A 80 0.69 -2.70 -11.98
C LEU A 80 1.81 -3.74 -11.86
N HIS A 81 2.91 -3.38 -11.21
CA HIS A 81 3.98 -4.31 -10.92
C HIS A 81 4.69 -3.91 -9.62
N GLY A 82 4.68 -4.78 -8.61
CA GLY A 82 5.29 -4.48 -7.31
C GLY A 82 5.17 -5.61 -6.30
N LEU A 83 5.67 -5.35 -5.09
CA LEU A 83 5.61 -6.26 -3.95
C LEU A 83 4.83 -5.61 -2.81
N GLN A 84 4.01 -6.42 -2.13
CA GLN A 84 3.41 -6.11 -0.84
C GLN A 84 3.96 -7.11 0.18
N ILE A 85 4.63 -6.63 1.22
CA ILE A 85 5.29 -7.49 2.22
C ILE A 85 4.77 -7.13 3.60
N TRP A 86 4.40 -8.13 4.40
CA TRP A 86 4.15 -7.90 5.83
C TRP A 86 5.30 -8.42 6.67
N VAL A 87 5.77 -7.53 7.53
CA VAL A 87 6.83 -7.76 8.50
C VAL A 87 6.18 -7.73 9.89
N ALA A 88 6.12 -8.87 10.57
CA ALA A 88 5.59 -8.94 11.92
C ALA A 88 6.46 -8.10 12.87
N LEU A 89 5.83 -7.36 13.78
CA LEU A 89 6.55 -6.60 14.80
C LEU A 89 7.05 -7.54 15.90
N PRO A 90 8.17 -7.21 16.58
CA PRO A 90 8.50 -7.80 17.86
C PRO A 90 7.36 -7.64 18.86
N LYS A 91 7.19 -8.61 19.76
CA LYS A 91 6.07 -8.66 20.72
C LYS A 91 5.94 -7.39 21.56
N GLU A 92 7.07 -6.80 21.95
CA GLU A 92 7.16 -5.55 22.70
C GLU A 92 6.73 -4.31 21.90
N LEU A 93 6.64 -4.41 20.57
CA LEU A 93 6.24 -3.33 19.66
C LEU A 93 4.87 -3.55 19.01
N GLU A 94 4.24 -4.73 19.15
CA GLU A 94 2.94 -5.02 18.51
C GLU A 94 1.83 -4.03 18.89
N GLN A 95 1.97 -3.31 20.01
CA GLN A 95 1.01 -2.32 20.52
C GLN A 95 1.51 -0.87 20.43
N MET A 96 2.60 -0.60 19.70
CA MET A 96 3.10 0.76 19.51
C MET A 96 2.10 1.63 18.75
N ASP A 97 2.29 2.95 18.77
CA ASP A 97 1.50 3.84 17.93
C ASP A 97 1.80 3.59 16.44
N PRO A 98 0.77 3.60 15.58
CA PRO A 98 0.97 3.50 14.14
C PRO A 98 1.80 4.67 13.61
N ASN A 99 2.59 4.41 12.58
CA ASN A 99 3.38 5.42 11.90
C ASN A 99 3.53 5.09 10.41
N PHE A 100 3.96 6.09 9.64
CA PHE A 100 4.17 5.98 8.21
C PHE A 100 5.49 6.65 7.81
N ALA A 101 6.24 5.99 6.93
CA ALA A 101 7.46 6.50 6.31
C ALA A 101 7.44 6.24 4.80
N HIS A 102 7.93 7.21 4.03
CA HIS A 102 8.08 7.17 2.59
C HIS A 102 9.44 7.71 2.17
#